data_AF-A0A7V4IJU6-F1
#
_entry.id   AF-A0A7V4IJU6-F1
#
_cell.length_a   1.000
_cell.length_b   1.000
_cell.length_c   1.000
_cell.angle_alpha   90.00
_cell.angle_beta   90.00
_cell.angle_gamma   90.00
#
_symmetry.space_group_name_H-M   'P 1'
#
loop_
_entity.id
_entity.type
_entity.pdbx_description
1 polymer ?
#
loop_
_entity_poly.entity_id
_entity_poly.type
_entity_poly.pdbx_seq_one_letter_code
_entity_poly.pdbx_strand_id
1 'polypeptide(L)'
;MLQQILAAAIIAAFIIRLAWQKKRGSISGLEFYIWISFWSFSLTAVIFLKQIDTLVARMGFSSSGINFLLYIAVVALFYFIFKLRIRIERQDRIITKIVRQVALMDQFKEKNSNQ
;
A
#
# COMPACT_ATOMS: atom_id res chain seq x y z
N MET A 1 -7.99 -13.34 -23.44
CA MET A 1 -8.20 -11.97 -23.99
C MET A 1 -8.95 -11.07 -23.02
N LEU A 2 -10.13 -11.44 -22.52
CA LEU A 2 -10.91 -10.60 -21.59
C LEU A 2 -10.16 -10.24 -20.28
N GLN A 3 -9.45 -11.20 -19.69
CA GLN A 3 -8.68 -11.01 -18.47
C GLN A 3 -7.53 -9.99 -18.63
N GLN A 4 -6.87 -9.96 -19.79
CA GLN A 4 -5.80 -8.99 -20.07
C GLN A 4 -6.36 -7.57 -20.22
N ILE A 5 -7.53 -7.43 -20.86
CA ILE A 5 -8.21 -6.14 -21.01
C ILE A 5 -8.68 -5.62 -19.64
N LEU A 6 -9.25 -6.49 -18.81
CA LEU A 6 -9.62 -6.15 -17.42
C LEU A 6 -8.40 -5.75 -16.59
N ALA A 7 -7.30 -6.49 -16.68
CA ALA A 7 -6.06 -6.14 -15.98
C ALA A 7 -5.49 -4.79 -16.46
N ALA A 8 -5.48 -4.54 -17.77
CA ALA A 8 -5.05 -3.27 -18.34
C ALA A 8 -5.93 -2.10 -17.89
N ALA A 9 -7.26 -2.29 -17.85
CA ALA A 9 -8.20 -1.28 -17.38
C ALA A 9 -8.00 -0.95 -15.89
N ILE A 10 -7.75 -1.97 -15.05
CA ILE A 10 -7.44 -1.78 -13.63
C ILE A 10 -6.13 -1.00 -13.46
N ILE A 11 -5.08 -1.35 -14.21
CA ILE A 11 -3.79 -0.65 -14.16
C ILE A 11 -3.94 0.81 -14.61
N ALA A 12 -4.69 1.06 -15.69
CA ALA A 12 -4.99 2.41 -16.16
C ALA A 12 -5.74 3.23 -15.08
N ALA A 13 -6.75 2.64 -14.44
CA ALA A 13 -7.47 3.29 -13.35
C ALA A 13 -6.56 3.62 -12.15
N PHE A 14 -5.60 2.74 -11.83
CA PHE A 14 -4.62 2.99 -10.78
C PHE A 14 -3.63 4.10 -11.15
N ILE A 15 -3.15 4.16 -12.39
CA ILE A 15 -2.29 5.25 -12.88
C ILE A 15 -3.04 6.59 -12.80
N ILE A 16 -4.30 6.63 -13.21
CA ILE A 16 -5.15 7.83 -13.13
C ILE A 16 -5.34 8.26 -11.67
N ARG A 17 -5.63 7.32 -10.76
CA ARG A 17 -5.70 7.61 -9.32
C ARG A 17 -4.38 8.15 -8.78
N LEU A 18 -3.25 7.56 -9.17
CA LEU A 18 -1.92 8.00 -8.74
C LEU A 18 -1.61 9.42 -9.22
N ALA A 19 -1.97 9.74 -10.46
CA ALA A 19 -1.82 11.07 -11.05
C ALA A 19 -2.68 12.12 -10.32
N TRP A 20 -3.93 11.78 -9.98
CA TRP A 20 -4.81 12.63 -9.16
C TRP A 20 -4.27 12.85 -7.74
N GLN A 21 -3.72 11.82 -7.14
CA GLN A 21 -3.22 11.86 -5.77
C GLN A 21 -1.87 12.62 -5.68
N LYS A 22 -1.04 12.57 -6.74
CA LYS A 22 0.11 13.47 -6.93
C LYS A 22 -0.31 14.94 -7.06
N LYS A 23 -1.38 15.23 -7.82
CA LYS A 23 -1.88 16.59 -8.02
C LYS A 23 -2.42 17.24 -6.74
N ARG A 24 -2.82 16.43 -5.75
CA ARG A 24 -3.25 16.90 -4.41
C ARG A 24 -2.11 17.13 -3.41
N GLY A 25 -0.85 16.89 -3.79
CA GLY A 25 0.32 17.14 -2.92
C GLY A 25 0.40 16.24 -1.68
N SER A 26 -0.44 15.21 -1.58
CA SER A 26 -0.57 14.35 -0.40
C SER A 26 0.42 13.18 -0.38
N ILE A 27 1.35 13.11 -1.34
CA ILE A 27 2.28 12.00 -1.51
C ILE A 27 3.71 12.57 -1.58
N SER A 28 4.61 12.03 -0.76
CA SER A 28 6.04 12.34 -0.86
C SER A 28 6.58 11.88 -2.22
N GLY A 29 7.48 12.63 -2.85
CA GLY A 29 8.05 12.26 -4.16
C GLY A 29 8.62 10.84 -4.21
N LEU A 30 9.11 10.32 -3.07
CA LEU A 30 9.58 8.94 -2.92
C LEU A 30 8.45 7.90 -3.00
N GLU A 31 7.32 8.18 -2.36
CA GLU A 31 6.14 7.29 -2.40
C GLU A 31 5.57 7.21 -3.81
N PHE A 32 5.59 8.32 -4.57
CA PHE A 32 5.20 8.30 -5.98
C PHE A 32 6.11 7.38 -6.82
N TYR A 33 7.43 7.44 -6.63
CA TYR A 33 8.37 6.57 -7.33
C TYR A 33 8.21 5.08 -6.97
N ILE A 34 8.02 4.77 -5.69
CA ILE A 34 7.76 3.39 -5.24
C ILE A 34 6.49 2.85 -5.89
N TRP A 35 5.41 3.64 -5.87
CA TRP A 35 4.16 3.22 -6.48
C TRP A 35 4.26 3.05 -7.99
N ILE A 36 4.94 3.96 -8.70
CA ILE A 36 5.07 3.85 -10.16
C ILE A 36 5.92 2.65 -10.57
N SER A 37 6.96 2.33 -9.79
CA SER A 37 7.77 1.13 -9.97
C SER A 37 6.92 -0.13 -9.75
N PHE A 38 6.10 -0.16 -8.70
CA PHE A 38 5.20 -1.28 -8.41
C PHE A 38 4.16 -1.52 -9.52
N TRP A 39 3.56 -0.44 -10.05
CA TRP A 39 2.60 -0.53 -11.15
C TRP A 39 3.28 -0.97 -12.46
N SER A 40 4.47 -0.46 -12.74
CA SER A 40 5.27 -0.89 -13.90
C SER A 40 5.60 -2.38 -13.82
N PHE A 41 6.06 -2.86 -12.65
CA PHE A 41 6.37 -4.26 -12.43
C PHE A 41 5.13 -5.17 -12.57
N SER A 42 3.98 -4.71 -12.08
CA SER A 42 2.70 -5.42 -12.24
C SER A 42 2.27 -5.51 -13.70
N LEU A 43 2.44 -4.44 -14.49
CA LEU A 43 2.16 -4.45 -15.92
C LEU A 43 3.07 -5.46 -16.66
N THR A 44 4.36 -5.46 -16.34
CA THR A 44 5.32 -6.44 -16.86
C THR A 44 4.91 -7.86 -16.53
N ALA A 45 4.52 -8.14 -15.28
CA ALA A 45 4.06 -9.47 -14.86
C ALA A 45 2.80 -9.93 -15.62
N VAL A 46 1.86 -9.02 -15.92
CA VAL A 46 0.66 -9.32 -16.70
C VAL A 46 0.96 -9.58 -18.18
N ILE A 47 1.94 -8.88 -18.77
CA ILE A 47 2.35 -9.11 -20.16
C ILE A 47 3.06 -10.48 -20.28
N PHE A 48 3.89 -10.83 -19.29
CA PHE A 48 4.63 -12.09 -19.26
C PHE A 48 3.87 -13.26 -18.62
N LEU A 49 2.55 -13.15 -18.45
CA LEU A 49 1.70 -14.19 -17.86
C LEU A 49 1.90 -15.57 -18.53
N LYS A 50 2.06 -15.62 -19.86
CA LYS A 50 2.32 -16.86 -20.61
C LYS A 50 3.63 -17.54 -20.22
N GLN A 51 4.65 -16.77 -19.86
CA GLN A 51 5.94 -17.30 -19.40
C GLN A 51 5.84 -17.75 -17.94
N ILE A 52 5.06 -17.03 -17.13
CA ILE A 52 4.77 -17.44 -15.76
C ILE A 52 3.97 -18.75 -15.75
N ASP A 53 2.94 -18.88 -16.61
CA ASP A 53 2.18 -20.12 -16.77
C ASP A 53 3.08 -21.31 -17.10
N THR A 54 4.05 -21.15 -18.02
CA THR A 54 4.97 -22.23 -18.39
C THR A 54 6.02 -22.54 -17.32
N LEU A 55 6.49 -21.54 -16.56
CA LEU A 55 7.37 -21.73 -15.41
C LEU A 55 6.66 -22.43 -14.24
N VAL A 56 5.45 -22.00 -13.91
CA VAL A 56 4.62 -22.57 -12.85
C VAL A 56 4.23 -24.02 -13.18
N ALA A 57 3.92 -24.30 -14.45
CA ALA A 57 3.68 -25.67 -14.93
C ALA A 57 4.94 -26.55 -14.83
N ARG A 58 6.14 -26.03 -15.13
CA ARG A 58 7.41 -26.77 -14.95
C ARG A 58 7.76 -26.99 -13.48
N MET A 59 7.33 -26.11 -12.57
CA MET A 59 7.48 -26.29 -11.12
C MET A 59 6.48 -27.30 -10.52
N GLY A 60 5.63 -27.93 -11.34
CA GLY A 60 4.72 -28.99 -10.89
C GLY A 60 3.38 -28.49 -10.36
N PHE A 61 3.09 -27.19 -10.46
CA PHE A 61 1.78 -26.65 -10.11
C PHE A 61 0.83 -26.84 -11.30
N SER A 62 -0.24 -27.62 -11.10
CA SER A 62 -1.28 -27.85 -12.11
C SER A 62 -2.22 -26.66 -12.32
N SER A 63 -2.05 -25.60 -11.53
CA SER A 63 -2.85 -24.38 -11.55
C SER A 63 -2.28 -23.36 -12.54
N SER A 64 -3.13 -22.61 -13.24
CA SER A 64 -2.67 -21.47 -14.05
C SER A 64 -1.84 -20.51 -13.18
N GLY A 65 -0.78 -19.94 -13.75
CA GLY A 65 0.08 -18.93 -13.14
C GLY A 65 -0.68 -17.70 -12.63
N ILE A 66 -1.90 -17.47 -13.13
CA ILE A 66 -2.85 -16.50 -12.56
C ILE A 66 -3.16 -16.81 -11.10
N ASN A 67 -3.43 -18.08 -10.76
CA ASN A 67 -3.77 -18.48 -9.39
C ASN A 67 -2.56 -18.32 -8.47
N PHE A 68 -1.37 -18.63 -8.97
CA PHE A 68 -0.13 -18.44 -8.22
C PHE A 68 0.13 -16.95 -7.92
N LEU A 69 0.02 -16.09 -8.92
CA LEU A 69 0.11 -14.63 -8.75
C LEU A 69 -0.96 -14.11 -7.79
N LEU A 70 -2.18 -14.63 -7.86
CA LEU A 70 -3.26 -14.26 -6.96
C LEU A 70 -2.94 -14.62 -5.52
N TYR A 71 -2.42 -15.83 -5.25
CA TYR A 71 -2.02 -16.21 -3.90
C TYR A 71 -0.90 -15.32 -3.36
N ILE A 72 0.13 -15.01 -4.17
CA ILE A 72 1.18 -14.07 -3.77
C ILE A 72 0.60 -12.69 -3.48
N ALA A 73 -0.28 -12.20 -4.34
CA ALA A 73 -0.92 -10.90 -4.15
C ALA A 73 -1.73 -10.86 -2.85
N VAL A 74 -2.51 -11.90 -2.55
CA VAL A 74 -3.27 -12.01 -1.30
C VAL A 74 -2.34 -11.99 -0.09
N VAL A 75 -1.26 -12.79 -0.09
CA VAL A 75 -0.27 -12.79 1.00
C VAL A 75 0.37 -11.41 1.18
N ALA A 76 0.78 -10.75 0.08
CA ALA A 76 1.34 -9.41 0.12
C ALA A 76 0.34 -8.38 0.67
N LEU A 77 -0.94 -8.50 0.30
CA LEU A 77 -2.01 -7.64 0.75
C LEU A 77 -2.25 -7.80 2.26
N PHE A 78 -2.27 -9.04 2.76
CA PHE A 78 -2.31 -9.31 4.20
C PHE A 78 -1.11 -8.72 4.93
N TYR A 79 0.10 -8.85 4.38
CA TYR A 79 1.29 -8.23 4.95
C TYR A 79 1.17 -6.70 5.02
N PHE A 80 0.66 -6.05 3.98
CA PHE A 80 0.44 -4.61 3.98
C PHE A 80 -0.64 -4.17 4.97
N ILE A 81 -1.74 -4.91 5.09
CA ILE A 81 -2.77 -4.65 6.11
C ILE A 81 -2.17 -4.76 7.52
N PHE A 82 -1.38 -5.80 7.77
CA PHE A 82 -0.71 -6.00 9.06
C PHE A 82 0.25 -4.85 9.37
N LYS A 83 1.10 -4.48 8.40
CA LYS A 83 2.01 -3.34 8.53
C LYS A 83 1.28 -2.03 8.78
N LEU A 84 0.14 -1.81 8.10
CA LEU A 84 -0.70 -0.63 8.29
C LEU A 84 -1.29 -0.59 9.70
N ARG A 85 -1.83 -1.71 10.20
CA ARG A 85 -2.36 -1.83 11.55
C ARG A 85 -1.32 -1.46 12.62
N ILE A 86 -0.10 -1.97 12.51
CA ILE A 86 0.99 -1.64 13.44
C ILE A 86 1.34 -0.14 13.40
N ARG A 87 1.32 0.46 12.20
CA ARG A 87 1.59 1.89 12.04
C ARG A 87 0.51 2.74 12.69
N ILE A 88 -0.77 2.38 12.54
CA ILE A 88 -1.90 3.05 13.19
C ILE A 88 -1.74 2.99 14.70
N GLU A 89 -1.49 1.81 15.26
CA GLU A 89 -1.33 1.63 16.72
C GLU A 89 -0.16 2.46 17.28
N ARG A 90 0.94 2.59 16.53
CA ARG A 90 2.05 3.47 16.90
C ARG A 90 1.64 4.94 16.88
N GLN A 91 0.86 5.37 15.90
CA GLN A 91 0.36 6.74 15.80
C GLN A 91 -0.58 7.06 16.97
N ASP A 92 -1.51 6.15 17.31
CA ASP A 92 -2.42 6.33 18.44
C ASP A 92 -1.65 6.53 19.75
N ARG A 93 -0.62 5.71 20.01
CA ARG A 93 0.25 5.88 21.19
C ARG A 93 0.95 7.23 21.23
N ILE A 94 1.41 7.73 20.08
CA ILE A 94 2.06 9.04 20.00
C ILE A 94 1.05 10.14 20.32
N ILE A 95 -0.16 10.06 19.75
CA ILE A 95 -1.25 11.01 20.00
C ILE A 95 -1.60 11.02 21.50
N THR A 96 -1.78 9.87 22.14
CA THR A 96 -2.05 9.79 23.59
C THR A 96 -0.96 10.46 24.42
N LYS A 97 0.33 10.26 24.07
CA LYS A 97 1.44 10.91 24.76
C LYS A 97 1.42 12.43 24.59
N ILE A 98 1.17 12.91 23.38
CA ILE A 98 1.07 14.34 23.08
C ILE A 98 -0.07 14.97 23.88
N VAL A 99 -1.28 14.38 23.83
CA VAL A 99 -2.45 14.90 24.57
C VAL A 99 -2.19 14.94 26.07
N ARG A 100 -1.55 13.90 26.64
CA ARG A 100 -1.19 13.87 28.06
C ARG A 100 -0.20 14.98 28.42
N GLN A 101 0.81 15.22 27.59
CA GLN A 101 1.77 16.31 27.82
C GLN A 101 1.11 17.68 27.75
N VAL A 102 0.23 17.91 26.78
CA VAL A 102 -0.53 19.17 26.65
C VAL A 102 -1.39 19.41 27.90
N ALA A 103 -2.16 18.41 28.34
CA ALA A 103 -3.02 18.53 29.52
C ALA A 103 -2.23 18.84 30.81
N LEU A 104 -1.06 18.21 30.99
CA LEU A 104 -0.19 18.53 32.13
C LEU A 104 0.36 19.96 32.04
N MET A 105 0.76 20.40 30.85
CA MET A 105 1.31 21.74 30.63
C MET A 105 0.27 22.83 30.88
N ASP A 106 -0.99 22.61 30.50
CA ASP A 106 -2.09 23.53 30.78
C ASP A 106 -2.35 23.66 32.29
N GLN A 107 -2.34 22.54 33.03
CA GLN A 107 -2.46 22.56 34.50
C GLN A 107 -1.30 23.29 35.18
N PHE A 108 -0.07 23.12 34.69
CA PHE A 108 1.09 23.86 35.20
C PHE A 108 0.95 25.37 34.94
N LYS A 109 0.37 25.76 33.81
CA LYS A 109 0.19 27.17 33.43
C LYS A 109 -0.88 27.86 34.29
N GLU A 110 -1.99 27.18 34.56
CA GLU A 110 -3.08 27.67 35.42
C GLU A 110 -2.64 27.81 36.89
N LYS A 111 -1.83 26.88 37.39
CA LYS A 111 -1.29 26.96 38.75
C LYS A 111 -0.34 28.15 38.96
N ASN A 112 0.45 28.51 37.94
CA ASN A 112 1.38 29.63 37.99
C ASN A 112 0.73 31.00 37.72
N SER A 113 -0.48 31.08 37.16
CA SER A 113 -1.18 32.36 36.97
C SER A 113 -2.02 32.78 38.18
N ASN A 114 -2.29 31.84 39.11
CA ASN A 114 -3.06 32.05 40.33
C ASN A 114 -2.17 32.21 41.59
N GLN A 115 -0.85 32.28 41.42
CA GLN A 115 0.14 32.68 42.43
C GLN A 115 0.70 34.06 42.08
#